data_AF-A0A953R7J1-F1
#
_entry.id   AF-A0A953R7J1-F1
#
_cell.length_a   1.000
_cell.length_b   1.000
_cell.length_c   1.000
_cell.angle_alpha   90.00
_cell.angle_beta   90.00
_cell.angle_gamma   90.00
#
_symmetry.space_group_name_H-M   'P 1'
#
loop_
_entity.id
_entity.type
_entity.pdbx_description
1 polymer ?
#
loop_
_entity_poly.entity_id
_entity_poly.type
_entity_poly.pdbx_seq_one_letter_code
_entity_poly.pdbx_strand_id
1 'polypeptide(L)'
;METIVLTDDELKPLEKRFGPGVRQMGPWTSDGTFGYSNVPIVAVEKAAEALENPHLMEALSRLEHTPERTKPFIELLETFGPALIEKIVAAYRECSVELLVFHRGASG
;
A
#
# COMPACT_ATOMS: atom_id res chain seq x y z
N MET A 1 11.08 -6.27 5.58
CA MET A 1 10.04 -5.30 5.17
C MET A 1 8.81 -6.10 4.81
N GLU A 2 7.74 -5.93 5.55
CA GLU A 2 6.49 -6.63 5.27
C GLU A 2 5.70 -5.86 4.22
N THR A 3 5.23 -6.59 3.20
CA THR A 3 4.53 -6.02 2.05
C THR A 3 3.30 -6.84 1.74
N ILE A 4 2.24 -6.17 1.31
CA ILE A 4 1.01 -6.76 0.82
C ILE A 4 1.18 -6.92 -0.68
N VAL A 5 1.14 -8.16 -1.16
CA VAL A 5 1.24 -8.46 -2.59
C VAL A 5 -0.17 -8.46 -3.17
N LEU A 6 -0.40 -7.55 -4.11
CA LEU A 6 -1.62 -7.46 -4.91
C LEU A 6 -1.30 -7.96 -6.31
N THR A 7 -1.99 -8.98 -6.77
CA THR A 7 -1.85 -9.46 -8.15
C THR A 7 -2.69 -8.60 -9.10
N ASP A 8 -2.44 -8.71 -10.40
CA ASP A 8 -3.21 -8.01 -11.44
C ASP A 8 -4.71 -8.33 -11.39
N ASP A 9 -5.09 -9.55 -10.98
CA ASP A 9 -6.49 -9.97 -10.85
C ASP A 9 -7.21 -9.19 -9.75
N GLU A 10 -6.52 -8.88 -8.64
CA GLU A 10 -7.03 -8.05 -7.55
C GLU A 10 -6.94 -6.55 -7.87
N LEU A 11 -5.90 -6.12 -8.60
CA LEU A 11 -5.69 -4.71 -8.93
C LEU A 11 -6.63 -4.20 -10.01
N LYS A 12 -7.02 -5.03 -10.99
CA LYS A 12 -7.98 -4.66 -12.04
C LYS A 12 -9.32 -4.14 -11.50
N PRO A 13 -10.04 -4.87 -10.60
CA PRO A 13 -11.30 -4.39 -10.05
C PRO A 13 -11.09 -3.17 -9.13
N LEU A 14 -10.00 -3.11 -8.38
CA LEU A 14 -9.66 -1.95 -7.55
C LEU A 14 -9.41 -0.70 -8.41
N GLU A 15 -8.64 -0.82 -9.50
CA GLU A 15 -8.34 0.28 -10.42
C GLU A 15 -9.60 0.78 -11.12
N LYS A 16 -10.52 -0.14 -11.45
CA LYS A 16 -11.82 0.22 -12.03
C LYS A 16 -12.71 0.99 -11.04
N ARG A 17 -12.62 0.71 -9.74
CA ARG A 17 -13.47 1.34 -8.71
C ARG A 17 -12.87 2.63 -8.15
N PHE A 18 -11.57 2.65 -7.91
CA PHE A 18 -10.86 3.74 -7.22
C PHE A 18 -9.95 4.55 -8.15
N GLY A 19 -9.77 4.11 -9.39
CA GLY A 19 -8.92 4.76 -10.38
C GLY A 19 -7.46 4.26 -10.34
N PRO A 20 -6.59 4.84 -11.20
CA PRO A 20 -5.20 4.39 -11.36
C PRO A 20 -4.30 4.61 -10.12
N GLY A 21 -4.81 5.28 -9.07
CA GLY A 21 -4.07 5.53 -7.84
C GLY A 21 -3.67 4.25 -7.10
N VAL A 22 -4.44 3.16 -7.21
CA VAL A 22 -4.12 1.88 -6.56
C VAL A 22 -2.79 1.29 -7.05
N ARG A 23 -2.40 1.53 -8.31
CA ARG A 23 -1.08 1.11 -8.82
C ARG A 23 0.09 1.94 -8.28
N GLN A 24 -0.18 3.09 -7.68
CA GLN A 24 0.83 3.98 -7.12
C GLN A 24 1.11 3.72 -5.63
N MET A 25 0.40 2.77 -5.01
CA MET A 25 0.56 2.43 -3.59
C MET A 25 1.87 1.69 -3.28
N GLY A 26 2.58 1.22 -4.31
CA GLY A 26 3.83 0.48 -4.16
C GLY A 26 4.51 0.24 -5.51
N PRO A 27 5.72 -0.34 -5.51
CA PRO A 27 6.39 -0.73 -6.73
C PRO A 27 5.56 -1.78 -7.48
N TRP A 28 5.28 -1.47 -8.73
CA TRP A 28 4.68 -2.39 -9.69
C TRP A 28 5.77 -3.20 -10.38
N THR A 29 5.68 -4.52 -10.26
CA THR A 29 6.53 -5.46 -10.97
C THR A 29 5.66 -6.23 -11.95
N SER A 30 6.06 -6.28 -13.21
CA SER A 30 5.40 -7.11 -14.21
C SER A 30 6.45 -7.91 -14.98
N ASP A 31 6.26 -9.23 -15.02
CA ASP A 31 7.13 -10.16 -15.74
C ASP A 31 6.61 -10.45 -17.17
N GLY A 32 5.77 -9.55 -17.72
CA GLY A 32 5.15 -9.70 -19.03
C GLY A 32 3.96 -10.67 -19.11
N THR A 33 3.86 -11.63 -18.17
CA THR A 33 2.71 -12.55 -18.05
C THR A 33 1.86 -12.23 -16.81
N PHE A 34 2.50 -11.89 -15.69
CA PHE A 34 1.84 -11.55 -14.44
C PHE A 34 2.35 -10.21 -13.92
N GLY A 35 1.42 -9.35 -13.53
CA GLY A 35 1.70 -8.09 -12.83
C GLY A 35 1.35 -8.23 -11.35
N TYR A 36 2.18 -7.67 -10.48
CA TYR A 36 1.90 -7.55 -9.06
C TYR A 36 2.43 -6.23 -8.52
N SER A 37 1.71 -5.67 -7.55
CA SER A 37 2.14 -4.51 -6.78
C SER A 37 2.48 -4.94 -5.36
N ASN A 38 3.57 -4.43 -4.83
CA ASN A 38 4.02 -4.73 -3.47
C ASN A 38 3.76 -3.50 -2.60
N VAL A 39 2.64 -3.45 -1.89
CA VAL A 39 2.31 -2.32 -1.03
C VAL A 39 3.03 -2.48 0.31
N PRO A 40 3.95 -1.59 0.69
CA PRO A 40 4.63 -1.71 1.97
C PRO A 40 3.69 -1.42 3.13
N ILE A 41 3.66 -2.29 4.15
CA ILE A 41 2.77 -2.14 5.32
C ILE A 41 3.01 -0.78 6.01
N VAL A 42 4.27 -0.35 6.08
CA VAL A 42 4.64 0.95 6.66
C VAL A 42 3.96 2.13 5.98
N ALA A 43 3.70 2.08 4.66
CA ALA A 43 2.97 3.14 3.97
C ALA A 43 1.47 3.11 4.33
N VAL A 44 0.93 1.93 4.62
CA VAL A 44 -0.46 1.77 5.06
C VAL A 44 -0.63 2.24 6.51
N GLU A 45 0.32 1.94 7.39
CA GLU A 45 0.34 2.46 8.76
C GLU A 45 0.42 3.99 8.77
N LYS A 46 1.35 4.57 8.01
CA LYS A 46 1.49 6.03 7.86
C LYS A 46 0.22 6.66 7.30
N ALA A 47 -0.42 6.01 6.34
CA ALA A 47 -1.71 6.46 5.82
C ALA A 47 -2.80 6.43 6.89
N ALA A 48 -2.78 5.43 7.78
CA ALA A 48 -3.73 5.32 8.87
C ALA A 48 -3.51 6.36 9.96
N GLU A 49 -2.26 6.59 10.34
CA GLU A 49 -1.87 7.70 11.22
C GLU A 49 -2.33 9.04 10.65
N ALA A 50 -2.12 9.27 9.34
CA ALA A 50 -2.50 10.51 8.66
C ALA A 50 -4.01 10.70 8.46
N LEU A 51 -4.79 9.62 8.56
CA LEU A 51 -6.25 9.65 8.59
C LEU A 51 -6.80 9.75 10.01
N GLU A 52 -5.94 9.66 11.03
CA GLU A 52 -6.28 9.64 12.46
C GLU A 52 -7.43 8.65 12.74
N ASN A 53 -7.44 7.52 12.02
CA ASN A 53 -8.59 6.62 12.01
C ASN A 53 -8.31 5.36 12.88
N PRO A 54 -8.88 5.27 14.08
CA PRO A 54 -8.61 4.16 15.00
C PRO A 54 -9.10 2.81 14.45
N HIS A 55 -10.16 2.79 13.65
CA HIS A 55 -10.66 1.57 13.01
C HIS A 55 -9.67 1.02 11.98
N LEU A 56 -8.98 1.91 11.27
CA LEU A 56 -7.96 1.54 10.30
C LEU A 56 -6.72 0.99 10.99
N MET A 57 -6.28 1.60 12.09
CA MET A 57 -5.16 1.08 12.90
C MET A 57 -5.46 -0.30 13.49
N GLU A 58 -6.67 -0.52 14.00
CA GLU A 58 -7.08 -1.84 14.51
C GLU A 58 -7.08 -2.89 13.39
N ALA A 59 -7.62 -2.54 12.23
CA ALA A 59 -7.63 -3.46 11.10
C ALA A 59 -6.22 -3.77 10.57
N LEU A 60 -5.29 -2.81 10.61
CA LEU A 60 -3.90 -3.04 10.26
C LEU A 60 -3.20 -4.00 11.22
N SER A 61 -3.40 -3.85 12.52
CA SER A 61 -2.86 -4.78 13.51
C SER A 61 -3.35 -6.21 13.23
N ARG A 62 -4.64 -6.39 12.91
CA ARG A 62 -5.18 -7.70 12.50
C ARG A 62 -4.57 -8.21 11.19
N LEU A 63 -4.28 -7.32 10.26
CA LEU A 63 -3.68 -7.64 8.97
C LEU A 63 -2.22 -8.12 9.12
N GLU A 64 -1.45 -7.54 10.04
CA GLU A 64 -0.10 -8.00 10.37
C GLU A 64 -0.10 -9.45 10.88
N HIS A 65 -1.09 -9.82 11.68
CA HIS A 65 -1.23 -11.17 12.25
C HIS A 65 -1.83 -12.22 11.29
N THR A 66 -2.28 -11.83 10.09
CA THR A 66 -2.95 -12.73 9.14
C THR A 66 -1.97 -13.22 8.06
N PRO A 67 -1.88 -14.52 7.76
CA PRO A 67 -0.99 -15.05 6.72
C PRO A 67 -1.44 -14.65 5.29
N GLU A 68 -2.75 -14.56 5.04
CA GLU A 68 -3.33 -14.01 3.80
C GLU A 68 -3.70 -12.52 4.01
N ARG A 69 -2.75 -11.62 3.75
CA ARG A 69 -2.94 -10.16 3.96
C ARG A 69 -3.71 -9.46 2.83
N THR A 70 -3.76 -10.07 1.65
CA THR A 70 -4.37 -9.50 0.44
C THR A 70 -5.86 -9.25 0.61
N LYS A 71 -6.64 -10.26 1.03
CA LYS A 71 -8.09 -10.14 1.23
C LYS A 71 -8.49 -9.06 2.25
N PRO A 72 -7.99 -9.08 3.50
CA PRO A 72 -8.37 -8.06 4.47
C PRO A 72 -7.91 -6.67 4.04
N PHE A 73 -6.80 -6.55 3.29
CA PHE A 73 -6.40 -5.26 2.72
C PHE A 73 -7.40 -4.73 1.70
N ILE A 74 -7.91 -5.59 0.82
CA ILE A 74 -8.92 -5.20 -0.18
C ILE A 74 -10.20 -4.75 0.51
N GLU A 75 -10.66 -5.49 1.53
CA GLU A 75 -11.82 -5.10 2.33
C GLU A 75 -11.61 -3.72 3.00
N LEU A 76 -10.38 -3.39 3.40
CA LEU A 76 -10.06 -2.06 3.92
C LEU A 76 -10.16 -0.98 2.85
N LEU A 77 -9.62 -1.22 1.66
CA LEU A 77 -9.77 -0.29 0.54
C LEU A 77 -11.25 -0.09 0.18
N GLU A 78 -12.07 -1.14 0.26
CA GLU A 78 -13.51 -1.04 0.03
C GLU A 78 -14.25 -0.27 1.13
N THR A 79 -13.86 -0.45 2.38
CA THR A 79 -14.48 0.19 3.56
C THR A 79 -14.14 1.68 3.65
N PHE A 80 -12.85 2.02 3.51
CA PHE A 80 -12.35 3.39 3.66
C PHE A 80 -12.33 4.16 2.34
N GLY A 81 -12.38 3.45 1.22
CA GLY A 81 -12.51 4.03 -0.11
C GLY A 81 -11.24 4.72 -0.62
N PRO A 82 -11.38 5.63 -1.60
CA PRO A 82 -10.24 6.24 -2.29
C PRO A 82 -9.37 7.12 -1.37
N ALA A 83 -9.93 7.66 -0.28
CA ALA A 83 -9.18 8.46 0.69
C ALA A 83 -8.01 7.68 1.30
N LEU A 84 -8.19 6.37 1.55
CA LEU A 84 -7.12 5.51 2.03
C LEU A 84 -6.02 5.34 0.98
N ILE A 85 -6.42 5.12 -0.28
CA ILE A 85 -5.48 4.94 -1.40
C ILE A 85 -4.62 6.19 -1.59
N GLU A 86 -5.23 7.38 -1.59
CA GLU A 86 -4.50 8.64 -1.70
C GLU A 86 -3.47 8.83 -0.59
N LYS A 87 -3.82 8.44 0.64
CA LYS A 87 -2.93 8.53 1.80
C LYS A 87 -1.81 7.49 1.75
N ILE A 88 -2.09 6.28 1.28
CA ILE A 88 -1.05 5.25 1.05
C ILE A 88 -0.09 5.72 -0.03
N VAL A 89 -0.59 6.29 -1.13
CA VAL A 89 0.25 6.85 -2.20
C VAL A 89 1.12 7.99 -1.66
N ALA A 90 0.55 8.90 -0.86
CA ALA A 90 1.31 9.98 -0.23
C ALA A 90 2.42 9.43 0.68
N ALA A 91 2.06 8.52 1.61
CA ALA A 91 3.00 7.90 2.52
C ALA A 91 4.08 7.07 1.81
N TYR A 92 3.71 6.34 0.76
CA TYR A 92 4.66 5.59 -0.06
C TYR A 92 5.63 6.50 -0.78
N ARG A 93 5.17 7.65 -1.29
CA ARG A 93 6.05 8.65 -1.92
C ARG A 93 7.00 9.26 -0.90
N GLU A 94 6.55 9.57 0.30
CA GLU A 94 7.41 10.06 1.39
C GLU A 94 8.44 8.99 1.81
N CYS A 95 8.01 7.75 2.01
CA CYS A 95 8.88 6.63 2.39
C CYS A 95 9.88 6.25 1.29
N SER A 96 9.47 6.34 0.02
CA SER A 96 10.36 6.13 -1.14
C SER A 96 11.40 7.25 -1.27
N VAL A 97 11.03 8.50 -0.96
CA VAL A 97 11.99 9.61 -0.91
C VAL A 97 12.98 9.39 0.24
N GLU A 98 12.53 8.92 1.40
CA GLU A 98 13.41 8.63 2.53
C GLU A 98 14.42 7.52 2.21
N LEU A 99 13.99 6.42 1.56
CA LEU A 99 14.87 5.35 1.07
C LEU A 99 15.87 5.82 -0.01
N LEU A 100 15.49 6.78 -0.86
CA LEU A 100 16.39 7.40 -1.83
C LEU A 100 17.38 8.39 -1.18
N VAL A 101 16.97 9.09 -0.12
CA VAL A 101 17.84 10.01 0.62
C VAL A 101 18.90 9.25 1.42
N PHE A 102 18.59 8.06 1.95
CA PHE A 102 19.59 7.19 2.58
C PHE A 102 20.68 6.71 1.60
N HIS A 103 20.39 6.59 0.30
CA HIS A 103 21.42 6.33 -0.72
C HIS A 103 22.23 7.57 -1.13
N ARG A 104 21.82 8.78 -0.73
CA ARG A 104 22.56 10.03 -0.92
C ARG A 104 23.14 10.55 0.41
N GLY A 105 23.39 9.67 1.36
CA GLY A 105 24.05 9.97 2.64
C GLY A 105 25.31 9.13 2.90
N ALA A 106 25.73 8.27 1.96
CA ALA A 106 26.97 7.50 2.05
C ALA A 106 28.03 8.09 1.11
N SER A 107 28.44 9.32 1.39
CA SER A 107 29.65 9.94 0.84
C SER A 107 30.16 10.92 1.89
N GLY A 108 30.77 10.37 2.93
CA GLY A 108 31.56 11.09 3.94
C GLY A 108 32.88 10.37 4.09
#